data_AF-A0A917C9Y0-F1
#
_entry.id   AF-A0A917C9Y0-F1
#
_cell.length_a   1.000
_cell.length_b   1.000
_cell.length_c   1.000
_cell.angle_alpha   90.00
_cell.angle_beta   90.00
_cell.angle_gamma   90.00
#
_symmetry.space_group_name_H-M   'P 1'
#
loop_
_entity.id
_entity.type
_entity.pdbx_description
1 polymer ?
#
loop_
_entity_poly.entity_id
_entity_poly.type
_entity_poly.pdbx_seq_one_letter_code
_entity_poly.pdbx_strand_id
1 'polypeptide(L)'
;MFAVIKTGGKQYRVAADDVITIEKLEAAAGETVTFPVLLLTGAATHVGAPVVEGASVTGEVVEQTRGEKVIAFKKRRRQNSRRKRGHRQELTVVRITEISGLNGEVAKATVRAPRAAAPAAAEA
;
A
#
# COMPACT_ATOMS: atom_id res chain seq x y z
N MET A 1 5.38 13.80 9.12
CA MET A 1 6.53 12.99 8.67
C MET A 1 6.03 12.02 7.61
N PHE A 2 6.78 11.82 6.52
CA PHE A 2 6.46 10.80 5.52
C PHE A 2 7.74 10.09 5.05
N ALA A 3 7.58 8.88 4.55
CA ALA A 3 8.64 8.06 3.99
C ALA A 3 8.31 7.66 2.54
N VAL A 4 9.33 7.29 1.78
CA VAL A 4 9.18 6.62 0.50
C VAL A 4 9.68 5.19 0.64
N ILE A 5 8.77 4.23 0.50
CA ILE A 5 9.07 2.81 0.57
C ILE A 5 9.17 2.22 -0.83
N LYS A 6 9.94 1.13 -0.96
CA LYS A 6 10.02 0.35 -2.21
C LYS A 6 9.42 -1.04 -1.99
N THR A 7 8.40 -1.38 -2.76
CA THR A 7 7.79 -2.72 -2.75
C THR A 7 7.25 -3.08 -4.13
N GLY A 8 7.35 -4.35 -4.52
CA GLY A 8 6.87 -4.84 -5.81
C GLY A 8 7.48 -4.12 -7.03
N GLY A 9 8.71 -3.60 -6.90
CA GLY A 9 9.39 -2.81 -7.95
C GLY A 9 8.89 -1.38 -8.11
N LYS A 10 7.94 -0.93 -7.29
CA LYS A 10 7.38 0.43 -7.27
C LYS A 10 7.79 1.18 -6.00
N GLN A 11 7.72 2.51 -6.06
CA GLN A 11 7.95 3.37 -4.90
C GLN A 11 6.63 4.03 -4.48
N TYR A 12 6.36 4.04 -3.17
CA TYR A 12 5.15 4.63 -2.60
C TYR A 12 5.53 5.65 -1.54
N ARG A 13 4.86 6.81 -1.59
CA ARG A 13 4.90 7.79 -0.51
C ARG A 13 3.90 7.36 0.56
N VAL A 14 4.35 7.31 1.81
CA VAL A 14 3.55 6.85 2.96
C VAL A 14 3.73 7.77 4.15
N ALA A 15 2.62 8.07 4.83
CA ALA A 15 2.57 8.65 6.17
C ALA A 15 2.02 7.62 7.16
N ALA A 16 2.10 7.92 8.46
CA ALA A 16 1.40 7.13 9.47
C ALA A 16 -0.12 7.19 9.25
N ASP A 17 -0.82 6.09 9.52
CA ASP A 17 -2.26 5.87 9.26
C ASP A 17 -2.68 5.73 7.78
N ASP A 18 -1.76 5.86 6.82
CA ASP A 18 -2.10 5.68 5.41
C ASP A 18 -2.48 4.21 5.12
N VAL A 19 -3.51 4.04 4.29
CA VAL A 19 -3.89 2.74 3.72
C VAL A 19 -3.49 2.72 2.26
N ILE A 20 -2.55 1.85 1.91
CA ILE A 20 -2.02 1.73 0.55
C ILE A 20 -2.33 0.35 -0.03
N THR A 21 -2.57 0.31 -1.34
CA THR A 21 -2.73 -0.93 -2.08
C THR A 21 -1.45 -1.21 -2.86
N ILE A 22 -0.84 -2.35 -2.59
CA ILE A 22 0.45 -2.75 -3.17
C ILE A 22 0.35 -4.11 -3.86
N GLU A 23 1.44 -4.52 -4.53
CA GLU A 23 1.55 -5.86 -5.10
C GLU A 23 1.42 -6.93 -4.01
N LYS A 24 1.04 -8.14 -4.42
CA LYS A 24 0.83 -9.27 -3.51
C LYS A 24 2.05 -9.53 -2.63
N LEU A 25 1.80 -9.63 -1.32
CA LEU A 25 2.75 -10.11 -0.32
C LEU A 25 2.33 -11.50 0.19
N GLU A 26 3.31 -12.34 0.53
CA GLU A 26 3.09 -13.64 1.21
C GLU A 26 2.89 -13.44 2.71
N ALA A 27 1.87 -12.67 3.08
CA ALA A 27 1.50 -12.39 4.46
C ALA A 27 -0.02 -12.50 4.63
N ALA A 28 -0.48 -13.05 5.75
CA ALA A 28 -1.91 -13.16 6.06
C ALA A 28 -2.50 -11.82 6.54
N ALA A 29 -3.82 -11.69 6.51
CA ALA A 29 -4.49 -10.53 7.10
C ALA A 29 -4.22 -10.48 8.63
N GLY A 30 -3.90 -9.30 9.14
CA GLY A 30 -3.48 -9.06 10.52
C GLY A 30 -1.98 -9.23 10.78
N GLU A 31 -1.19 -9.68 9.81
CA GLU A 31 0.26 -9.79 9.97
C GLU A 31 0.95 -8.44 9.77
N THR A 32 2.02 -8.23 10.55
CA THR A 32 2.87 -7.04 10.44
C THR A 32 4.00 -7.28 9.44
N VAL A 33 4.19 -6.33 8.52
CA VAL A 33 5.25 -6.35 7.51
C VAL A 33 6.11 -5.10 7.65
N THR A 34 7.43 -5.28 7.56
CA THR A 34 8.41 -4.19 7.62
C THR A 34 8.95 -3.91 6.23
N PHE A 35 8.98 -2.63 5.85
CA PHE A 35 9.46 -2.17 4.54
C PHE A 35 10.75 -1.33 4.69
N PRO A 36 11.72 -1.52 3.77
CA PRO A 36 12.89 -0.67 3.69
C PRO A 36 12.53 0.74 3.17
N VAL A 37 13.22 1.75 3.68
CA VAL A 37 12.96 3.17 3.39
C VAL A 37 14.04 3.74 2.46
N LEU A 38 13.62 4.33 1.35
CA LEU A 38 14.51 5.01 0.40
C LEU A 38 14.72 6.48 0.74
N LEU A 39 13.68 7.13 1.26
CA LEU A 39 13.70 8.55 1.63
C LEU A 39 12.84 8.73 2.86
N LEU A 40 13.36 9.49 3.82
CA LEU A 40 12.62 9.91 5.02
C LEU A 40 12.60 11.43 5.06
N THR A 41 11.43 12.02 5.31
CA THR A 41 11.31 13.48 5.38
C THR A 41 10.33 13.92 6.47
N GLY A 42 10.82 14.83 7.30
CA GLY A 42 10.16 15.40 8.46
C GLY A 42 10.68 16.82 8.69
N ALA A 43 11.41 17.05 9.78
CA ALA A 43 12.11 18.32 9.99
C ALA A 43 13.34 18.48 9.07
N ALA A 44 14.05 17.39 8.81
CA ALA A 44 15.10 17.26 7.80
C ALA A 44 14.70 16.20 6.77
N THR A 45 15.30 16.28 5.57
CA THR A 45 15.11 15.27 4.51
C THR A 45 16.37 14.43 4.40
N HIS A 46 16.22 13.12 4.63
CA HIS A 46 17.26 12.13 4.50
C HIS A 46 17.01 11.30 3.24
N VAL A 47 17.98 11.31 2.33
CA VAL A 47 17.95 10.55 1.09
C VAL A 47 18.94 9.39 1.21
N GLY A 48 18.45 8.16 1.02
CA GLY A 48 19.27 6.96 1.10
C GLY A 48 20.11 6.74 -0.16
N ALA A 49 21.19 5.97 0.00
CA ALA A 49 22.04 5.54 -1.09
C ALA A 49 22.51 4.09 -0.86
N PRO A 50 21.70 3.04 -1.14
CA PRO A 50 20.37 3.02 -1.78
C PRO A 50 19.17 3.07 -0.83
N VAL A 51 19.37 2.81 0.46
CA VAL A 51 18.35 2.89 1.53
C VAL A 51 18.87 3.80 2.64
N VAL A 52 17.97 4.32 3.45
CA VAL A 52 18.31 5.08 4.66
C VAL A 52 18.57 4.07 5.79
N GLU A 53 19.83 3.88 6.16
CA GLU A 53 20.20 2.95 7.22
C GLU A 53 19.55 3.32 8.55
N GLY A 54 19.01 2.33 9.27
CA GLY A 54 18.31 2.55 10.54
C GLY A 54 16.88 3.07 10.44
N ALA A 55 16.38 3.39 9.23
CA ALA A 55 14.98 3.75 9.02
C ALA A 55 14.15 2.55 8.53
N SER A 56 12.96 2.38 9.09
CA SER A 56 12.03 1.32 8.71
C SER A 56 10.59 1.81 8.77
N VAL A 57 9.74 1.25 7.92
CA VAL A 57 8.29 1.48 7.96
C VAL A 57 7.62 0.16 8.27
N THR A 58 6.86 0.11 9.35
CA THR A 58 6.03 -1.05 9.67
C THR A 58 4.59 -0.79 9.26
N GLY A 59 3.96 -1.80 8.70
CA GLY A 59 2.53 -1.79 8.36
C GLY A 59 1.87 -3.10 8.69
N GLU A 60 0.56 -3.07 8.85
CA GLU A 60 -0.30 -4.24 9.06
C GLU A 60 -1.06 -4.55 7.78
N VAL A 61 -1.10 -5.82 7.40
CA VAL A 61 -1.91 -6.27 6.26
C VAL A 61 -3.38 -6.26 6.69
N VAL A 62 -4.16 -5.37 6.08
CA VAL A 62 -5.60 -5.28 6.36
C VAL A 62 -6.34 -6.42 5.65
N GLU A 63 -6.08 -6.60 4.36
CA GLU A 63 -6.72 -7.64 3.56
C GLU A 63 -5.92 -8.00 2.30
N GLN A 64 -6.22 -9.19 1.79
CA GLN A 64 -5.77 -9.66 0.48
C GLN A 64 -6.94 -9.54 -0.50
N THR A 65 -6.81 -8.67 -1.50
CA THR A 65 -7.91 -8.31 -2.40
C THR A 65 -7.54 -8.57 -3.86
N ARG A 66 -8.54 -8.54 -4.73
CA ARG A 66 -8.35 -8.61 -6.17
C ARG A 66 -8.77 -7.30 -6.79
N GLY A 67 -7.87 -6.70 -7.57
CA GLY A 67 -8.13 -5.47 -8.28
C GLY A 67 -9.27 -5.59 -9.30
N GLU A 68 -9.58 -4.47 -9.92
CA GLU A 68 -10.60 -4.39 -10.95
C GLU A 68 -10.32 -5.34 -12.12
N LYS A 69 -11.39 -5.80 -12.77
CA LYS A 69 -11.26 -6.71 -13.91
C LYS A 69 -10.82 -5.94 -15.13
N VAL A 70 -9.53 -6.03 -15.46
CA VAL A 70 -8.98 -5.51 -16.70
C VAL A 70 -9.28 -6.49 -17.83
N ILE A 71 -9.81 -5.98 -18.95
CA ILE A 71 -10.17 -6.81 -20.11
C ILE A 71 -9.10 -6.65 -21.18
N ALA A 72 -8.31 -7.71 -21.41
CA ALA A 72 -7.43 -7.81 -22.55
C ALA A 72 -8.24 -8.29 -23.77
N PHE A 73 -8.55 -7.35 -24.68
CA PHE A 73 -9.25 -7.64 -25.92
C PHE A 73 -8.30 -7.53 -27.12
N LYS A 74 -8.13 -8.63 -27.86
CA LYS A 74 -7.32 -8.69 -29.08
C LYS A 74 -8.23 -9.06 -30.26
N LYS A 75 -8.26 -8.24 -31.31
CA LYS A 75 -9.06 -8.46 -32.53
C LYS A 75 -8.18 -8.28 -33.76
N ARG A 76 -8.16 -9.26 -34.67
CA ARG A 76 -7.56 -9.12 -35.99
C ARG A 76 -8.66 -8.79 -37.00
N ARG A 77 -8.51 -7.67 -37.72
CA ARG A 77 -9.50 -7.20 -38.70
C ARG A 77 -9.63 -8.22 -39.84
N ARG A 78 -10.86 -8.51 -40.29
CA ARG A 78 -11.22 -9.40 -41.41
C ARG A 78 -10.81 -10.88 -41.30
N GLN A 79 -10.07 -11.28 -40.25
CA GLN A 79 -9.64 -12.67 -40.04
C GLN A 79 -10.57 -13.48 -39.11
N ASN A 80 -11.78 -12.97 -38.82
CA ASN A 80 -12.73 -13.53 -37.83
C ASN A 80 -12.10 -13.90 -36.46
N SER A 81 -10.94 -13.35 -36.13
CA SER A 81 -10.18 -13.69 -34.93
C SER A 81 -10.35 -12.59 -33.89
N ARG A 82 -11.04 -12.95 -32.79
CA ARG A 82 -11.19 -12.11 -31.61
C ARG A 82 -11.00 -12.94 -30.35
N ARG A 83 -10.24 -12.43 -29.38
CA ARG A 83 -10.06 -13.03 -28.07
C ARG A 83 -10.31 -11.97 -27.01
N LYS A 84 -11.16 -12.28 -26.03
CA LYS A 84 -11.44 -11.45 -24.86
C LYS A 84 -11.06 -12.25 -23.63
N ARG A 85 -10.06 -11.81 -22.88
CA ARG A 85 -9.64 -12.43 -21.62
C ARG A 85 -9.71 -11.40 -20.50
N GLY A 86 -10.32 -11.76 -19.39
CA GLY A 86 -10.27 -10.95 -18.18
C GLY A 86 -9.02 -11.28 -17.37
N HIS A 87 -8.43 -10.27 -16.75
CA HIS A 87 -7.41 -10.39 -15.71
C HIS A 87 -7.86 -9.62 -14.48
N ARG A 88 -7.59 -10.17 -13.29
CA ARG A 88 -7.72 -9.45 -12.03
C ARG A 88 -6.43 -9.68 -11.27
N GLN A 89 -5.72 -8.60 -10.98
CA GLN A 89 -4.46 -8.63 -10.24
C GLN A 89 -4.73 -8.92 -8.77
N GLU A 90 -3.89 -9.75 -8.17
CA GLU A 90 -3.89 -9.97 -6.72
C GLU A 90 -3.11 -8.82 -6.07
N LEU A 91 -3.72 -8.18 -5.08
CA LEU A 91 -3.22 -6.99 -4.42
C LEU A 91 -3.34 -7.16 -2.91
N THR A 92 -2.43 -6.53 -2.17
CA THR A 92 -2.46 -6.51 -0.71
C THR A 92 -2.75 -5.09 -0.24
N VAL A 93 -3.73 -4.94 0.64
CA VAL A 93 -4.05 -3.65 1.28
C VAL A 93 -3.30 -3.61 2.60
N VAL A 94 -2.44 -2.62 2.77
CA VAL A 94 -1.59 -2.45 3.95
C VAL A 94 -1.89 -1.11 4.60
N ARG A 95 -2.09 -1.11 5.92
CA ARG A 95 -2.13 0.11 6.73
C ARG A 95 -0.77 0.36 7.35
N ILE A 96 -0.27 1.58 7.25
CA ILE A 96 1.02 1.96 7.82
C ILE A 96 0.83 2.29 9.30
N THR A 97 1.51 1.53 10.16
CA THR A 97 1.37 1.65 11.62
C THR A 97 2.42 2.56 12.23
N GLU A 98 3.67 2.48 11.76
CA GLU A 98 4.77 3.24 12.33
C GLU A 98 5.85 3.52 11.27
N ILE A 99 6.40 4.72 11.33
CA ILE A 99 7.58 5.14 10.57
C ILE A 99 8.67 5.44 11.58
N SER A 100 9.72 4.61 11.57
CA SER A 100 10.89 4.73 12.45
C SER A 100 12.02 5.44 11.72
N GLY A 101 12.49 6.57 12.28
CA GLY A 101 13.62 7.35 11.76
C GLY A 101 14.96 7.10 12.46
N LEU A 102 16.04 7.68 11.92
CA LEU A 102 17.44 7.49 12.36
C LEU A 102 17.73 7.91 13.82
N ASN A 103 16.99 8.87 14.36
CA ASN A 103 17.30 9.49 15.66
C ASN A 103 16.25 9.18 16.75
N GLY A 104 15.48 8.11 16.60
CA GLY A 104 14.36 7.80 17.50
C GLY A 104 13.14 8.70 17.29
N GLU A 105 13.12 9.50 16.21
CA GLU A 105 11.90 10.16 15.75
C GLU A 105 10.96 9.10 15.17
N VAL A 106 9.88 8.85 15.89
CA VAL A 106 8.87 7.87 15.52
C VAL A 106 7.56 8.58 15.25
N ALA A 107 7.03 8.42 14.03
CA ALA A 107 5.66 8.79 13.73
C ALA A 107 4.79 7.53 13.83
N LYS A 108 3.95 7.48 14.86
CA LYS A 108 2.99 6.38 15.05
C LYS A 108 1.63 6.77 14.50
N ALA A 109 0.93 5.75 14.01
CA ALA A 109 -0.49 5.78 13.76
C ALA A 109 -1.23 6.31 15.00
N THR A 110 -2.01 7.36 14.83
CA THR A 110 -2.95 7.79 15.85
C THR A 110 -4.06 6.76 15.89
N VAL A 111 -4.21 6.06 17.02
CA VAL A 111 -5.30 5.10 17.23
C VAL A 111 -6.63 5.85 17.22
N ARG A 112 -7.15 6.13 16.03
CA ARG A 112 -8.52 6.57 15.86
C ARG A 112 -9.34 5.30 15.72
N ALA A 113 -9.97 4.92 16.83
CA ALA A 113 -11.03 3.94 16.85
C ALA A 113 -11.96 4.16 15.64
N PRO A 114 -12.38 3.11 14.93
CA PRO A 114 -13.29 3.28 13.81
C PRO A 114 -14.49 4.07 14.32
N ARG A 115 -14.70 5.28 13.78
CA ARG A 115 -15.92 6.03 14.00
C ARG A 115 -17.03 5.10 13.55
N ALA A 116 -17.79 4.59 14.52
CA ALA A 116 -18.93 3.72 14.29
C ALA A 116 -19.72 4.27 13.12
N ALA A 117 -19.95 3.41 12.13
CA ALA A 117 -20.80 3.71 11.00
C ALA A 117 -22.10 4.31 11.55
N ALA A 118 -22.36 5.59 11.22
CA ALA A 118 -23.67 6.15 11.45
C ALA A 118 -24.68 5.24 10.72
N PRO A 119 -25.74 4.77 11.38
CA PRO A 119 -26.71 3.91 10.72
C PRO A 119 -27.27 4.69 9.53
N ALA A 120 -27.20 4.06 8.35
CA ALA A 120 -27.86 4.56 7.16
C ALA A 120 -29.32 4.83 7.53
N ALA A 121 -29.71 6.10 7.45
CA ALA A 121 -31.10 6.48 7.55
C ALA A 121 -31.87 5.68 6.50
N ALA A 122 -32.77 4.84 6.98
CA ALA A 122 -33.88 4.34 6.19
C ALA A 122 -34.69 5.56 5.74
N GLU A 123 -34.87 5.72 4.43
CA GLU A 123 -35.92 6.56 3.91
C GLU A 123 -36.70 5.75 2.85
N ALA A 124 -38.02 5.96 2.90
CA ALA A 124 -39.09 5.08 2.47
C ALA A 124 -39.40 5.15 0.97
#